data_AF-A0A9W4FGD5-F1
#
_entry.id   AF-A0A9W4FGD5-F1
#
_cell.length_a   1.000
_cell.length_b   1.000
_cell.length_c   1.000
_cell.angle_alpha   90.00
_cell.angle_beta   90.00
_cell.angle_gamma   90.00
#
_symmetry.space_group_name_H-M   'P 1'
#
loop_
_entity.id
_entity.type
_entity.pdbx_description
1 polymer ?
#
loop_
_entity_poly.entity_id
_entity_poly.type
_entity_poly.pdbx_seq_one_letter_code
_entity_poly.pdbx_strand_id
1 'polypeptide(L)'
;MTDGPLIVQSDKTVLLEVDHEQAGAARAAIAPFAELERAPEHIHTYRITPLALWNARAAGHDAEQVVDALVTFSRYAVPQPLLVDIVDTMARYGRLQLVKSPVHGLTLVSLDRAVLEEVLRNKKIAPMLGARIDDDTVQVHNSERGRVKQMLLKIGWPAEDLAGYVDGEKHPISLAQDGWHLRDYQEMATDSFWEGGSGVVVLPCGAGKTLVGAAAMAKAGATTLILVTNTVAGRQWKRELINRTSLTEDEIGEYSGEKKEIRPVTIATYQVITRRTKGEYKHLELFDSRDWGLIIYDEVHLLPAPVFRMTADLQSRRRLGLTATLIREDGREGDVFSLIGPKRYDAPWKDIEAQGWIAPAECIEVRVTMTDNERMLYAVAEPDERYKLCSTVHSKIAVVKSILEKHKGDQTLVIGAYLDQLDELGQELNAPVIQGSTKTAEREALFDEFRRGEIPTLVVSKVANFSIDLPEANVAVQVSGTFGSRQEEAQRLGRLLRPKADGGGAIFYSVVSRDSLDAEYAAHRQRFLAEQGYGYIIKDADDLLGPAI
;
A
#
# COMPACT_ATOMS: atom_id res chain seq x y z
N MET A 1 28.18 1.52 28.04
CA MET A 1 26.88 1.09 27.48
C MET A 1 26.18 2.36 27.10
N THR A 2 25.91 2.53 25.82
CA THR A 2 25.11 3.62 25.26
C THR A 2 23.67 3.45 25.78
N ASP A 3 23.08 4.50 26.32
CA ASP A 3 21.66 4.51 26.69
C ASP A 3 20.83 4.83 25.45
N GLY A 4 20.92 3.95 24.46
CA GLY A 4 20.28 4.11 23.17
C GLY A 4 18.87 3.52 23.16
N PRO A 5 17.97 3.98 22.26
CA PRO A 5 16.60 3.48 22.18
C PRO A 5 16.46 2.14 21.45
N LEU A 6 17.53 1.60 20.84
CA LEU A 6 17.47 0.37 20.05
C LEU A 6 17.92 -0.86 20.85
N ILE A 7 17.28 -2.00 20.57
CA ILE A 7 17.76 -3.33 20.95
C ILE A 7 17.94 -4.13 19.67
N VAL A 8 19.20 -4.37 19.30
CA VAL A 8 19.56 -5.08 18.06
C VAL A 8 19.83 -6.55 18.37
N GLN A 9 19.08 -7.44 17.72
CA GLN A 9 19.16 -8.88 17.94
C GLN A 9 19.91 -9.60 16.81
N SER A 10 20.51 -10.75 17.13
CA SER A 10 21.31 -11.52 16.16
C SER A 10 20.50 -12.10 15.00
N ASP A 11 19.18 -12.19 15.14
CA ASP A 11 18.24 -12.67 14.12
C ASP A 11 17.75 -11.54 13.17
N LYS A 12 18.46 -10.39 13.17
CA LYS A 12 18.16 -9.20 12.37
C LYS A 12 16.91 -8.42 12.81
N THR A 13 16.36 -8.74 13.98
CA THR A 13 15.30 -7.93 14.61
C THR A 13 15.92 -6.70 15.28
N VAL A 14 15.28 -5.54 15.10
CA VAL A 14 15.64 -4.28 15.78
C VAL A 14 14.40 -3.77 16.50
N LEU A 15 14.45 -3.67 17.82
CA LEU A 15 13.38 -3.10 18.63
C LEU A 15 13.72 -1.64 18.94
N LEU A 16 12.76 -0.74 18.75
CA LEU A 16 12.89 0.68 19.02
C LEU A 16 11.91 1.07 20.14
N GLU A 17 12.44 1.57 21.25
CA GLU A 17 11.64 2.19 22.32
C GLU A 17 11.18 3.59 21.92
N VAL A 18 9.87 3.76 21.80
CA VAL A 18 9.23 4.96 21.24
C VAL A 18 9.32 6.15 22.20
N ASP A 19 9.19 5.89 23.50
CA ASP A 19 9.13 6.92 24.54
C ASP A 19 10.52 7.49 24.90
N HIS A 20 11.60 6.95 24.31
CA HIS A 20 12.96 7.40 24.54
C HIS A 20 13.22 8.74 23.81
N GLU A 21 13.97 9.65 24.44
CA GLU A 21 14.24 11.00 23.88
C GLU A 21 14.88 10.97 22.48
N GLN A 22 15.74 9.97 22.23
CA GLN A 22 16.40 9.76 20.94
C GLN A 22 15.61 8.90 19.94
N ALA A 23 14.37 8.49 20.24
CA ALA A 23 13.62 7.55 19.42
C ALA A 23 13.39 8.06 17.99
N GLY A 24 13.08 9.34 17.82
CA GLY A 24 12.90 9.97 16.51
C GLY A 24 14.18 9.92 15.66
N ALA A 25 15.32 10.25 16.27
CA ALA A 25 16.62 10.21 15.60
C ALA A 25 17.02 8.78 15.21
N ALA A 26 16.85 7.82 16.14
CA ALA A 26 17.14 6.41 15.87
C ALA A 26 16.24 5.84 14.76
N ARG A 27 14.95 6.20 14.76
CA ARG A 27 14.01 5.81 13.70
C ARG A 27 14.46 6.32 12.34
N ALA A 28 14.83 7.60 12.24
CA ALA A 28 15.33 8.19 11.01
C ALA A 28 16.63 7.51 10.54
N ALA A 29 17.51 7.15 11.47
CA ALA A 29 18.77 6.49 11.16
C ALA A 29 18.60 5.07 10.59
N ILE A 30 17.62 4.30 11.09
CA ILE A 30 17.39 2.91 10.64
C ILE A 30 16.42 2.80 9.45
N ALA A 31 15.59 3.81 9.21
CA ALA A 31 14.57 3.81 8.15
C ALA A 31 15.07 3.44 6.74
N PRO A 32 16.30 3.81 6.31
CA PRO A 32 16.81 3.44 5.00
C PRO A 32 17.05 1.94 4.81
N PHE A 33 17.37 1.22 5.89
CA PHE A 33 17.91 -0.15 5.81
C PHE A 33 17.16 -1.19 6.66
N ALA A 34 16.15 -0.75 7.42
CA ALA A 34 15.28 -1.61 8.21
C ALA A 34 13.82 -1.39 7.82
N GLU A 35 13.06 -2.47 7.74
CA GLU A 35 11.64 -2.47 7.39
C GLU A 35 10.80 -2.56 8.66
N LEU A 36 9.78 -1.70 8.78
CA LEU A 36 8.86 -1.73 9.91
C LEU A 36 8.01 -3.00 9.83
N GLU A 37 8.15 -3.90 10.80
CA GLU A 37 7.35 -5.13 10.92
C GLU A 37 6.09 -4.84 11.76
N ARG A 38 6.24 -4.15 12.90
CA ARG A 38 5.16 -3.84 13.86
C ARG A 38 5.41 -2.50 14.55
N ALA A 39 4.36 -1.74 14.81
CA ALA A 39 4.39 -0.45 15.50
C ALA A 39 3.36 -0.33 16.64
N PRO A 40 3.38 -1.23 17.65
CA PRO A 40 2.53 -1.08 18.83
C PRO A 40 2.94 0.13 19.67
N GLU A 41 2.25 0.38 20.78
CA GLU A 41 2.28 1.63 21.55
C GLU A 41 3.70 2.07 21.95
N HIS A 42 4.49 1.17 22.55
CA HIS A 42 5.76 1.53 23.19
C HIS A 42 7.02 1.02 22.48
N ILE A 43 6.92 -0.08 21.73
CA ILE A 43 8.08 -0.74 21.13
C ILE A 43 7.79 -1.04 19.66
N HIS A 44 8.46 -0.34 18.75
CA HIS A 44 8.37 -0.65 17.34
C HIS A 44 9.37 -1.76 16.98
N THR A 45 8.94 -2.74 16.19
CA THR A 45 9.77 -3.83 15.69
C THR A 45 10.10 -3.61 14.23
N TYR A 46 11.38 -3.57 13.93
CA TYR A 46 11.93 -3.50 12.57
C TYR A 46 12.69 -4.78 12.24
N ARG A 47 12.80 -5.09 10.94
CA ARG A 47 13.57 -6.20 10.40
C ARG A 47 14.62 -5.67 9.43
N ILE A 48 15.87 -6.09 9.60
CA ILE A 48 16.92 -5.88 8.60
C ILE A 48 16.85 -7.03 7.60
N THR A 49 16.54 -6.72 6.35
CA THR A 49 16.48 -7.69 5.24
C THR A 49 17.60 -7.42 4.24
N PRO A 50 18.08 -8.43 3.48
CA PRO A 50 19.05 -8.19 2.41
C PRO A 50 18.56 -7.16 1.40
N LEU A 51 17.25 -7.17 1.11
CA LEU A 51 16.63 -6.22 0.21
C LEU A 51 16.71 -4.79 0.75
N ALA A 52 16.38 -4.57 2.03
CA ALA A 52 16.48 -3.27 2.65
C ALA A 52 17.94 -2.74 2.69
N LEU A 53 18.91 -3.61 2.96
CA LEU A 53 20.34 -3.27 2.91
C LEU A 53 20.79 -2.86 1.50
N TRP A 54 20.36 -3.59 0.47
CA TRP A 54 20.65 -3.23 -0.92
C TRP A 54 19.92 -1.96 -1.36
N ASN A 55 18.71 -1.72 -0.87
CA ASN A 55 17.97 -0.47 -1.08
C ASN A 55 18.72 0.71 -0.48
N ALA A 56 19.18 0.59 0.77
CA ALA A 56 19.99 1.60 1.42
C ALA A 56 21.26 1.90 0.62
N ARG A 57 21.93 0.85 0.12
CA ARG A 57 23.12 1.01 -0.74
C ARG A 57 22.80 1.73 -2.04
N ALA A 58 21.72 1.37 -2.71
CA ALA A 58 21.24 2.04 -3.92
C ALA A 58 20.80 3.50 -3.69
N ALA A 59 20.44 3.85 -2.45
CA ALA A 59 20.10 5.20 -2.03
C ALA A 59 21.32 6.01 -1.55
N GLY A 60 22.53 5.44 -1.61
CA GLY A 60 23.78 6.13 -1.28
C GLY A 60 24.31 5.86 0.12
N HIS A 61 23.65 5.03 0.93
CA HIS A 61 24.16 4.65 2.25
C HIS A 61 25.25 3.57 2.13
N ASP A 62 26.36 3.72 2.83
CA ASP A 62 27.38 2.68 2.93
C ASP A 62 27.20 1.80 4.17
N ALA A 63 27.96 0.70 4.23
CA ALA A 63 27.87 -0.24 5.34
C ALA A 63 28.38 0.37 6.66
N GLU A 64 29.32 1.33 6.58
CA GLU A 64 29.86 2.00 7.77
C GLU A 64 28.77 2.84 8.43
N GLN A 65 28.02 3.62 7.67
CA GLN A 65 26.87 4.40 8.16
C GLN A 65 25.79 3.51 8.78
N VAL A 66 25.49 2.35 8.17
CA VAL A 66 24.50 1.40 8.72
C VAL A 66 24.98 0.82 10.06
N VAL A 67 26.25 0.40 10.12
CA VAL A 67 26.87 -0.13 11.33
C VAL A 67 26.92 0.94 12.42
N ASP A 68 27.34 2.15 12.07
CA ASP A 68 27.41 3.29 12.99
C ASP A 68 26.05 3.65 13.57
N ALA A 69 25.00 3.69 12.75
CA ALA A 69 23.63 3.91 13.22
C ALA A 69 23.19 2.86 14.26
N LEU A 70 23.46 1.58 13.99
CA LEU A 70 23.11 0.50 14.91
C LEU A 70 23.93 0.58 16.21
N VAL A 71 25.22 0.84 16.13
CA VAL A 71 26.10 0.91 17.31
C VAL A 71 25.78 2.14 18.16
N THR A 72 25.57 3.29 17.53
CA THR A 72 25.29 4.57 18.20
C THR A 72 23.98 4.53 18.98
N PHE A 73 22.91 3.99 18.38
CA PHE A 73 21.58 4.00 18.99
C PHE A 73 21.22 2.73 19.76
N SER A 74 22.09 1.70 19.80
CA SER A 74 21.80 0.46 20.54
C SER A 74 22.09 0.59 22.03
N ARG A 75 21.13 0.16 22.86
CA ARG A 75 21.24 0.02 24.31
C ARG A 75 22.28 -1.03 24.71
N TYR A 76 22.30 -2.13 23.96
CA TYR A 76 23.19 -3.27 24.19
C TYR A 76 24.25 -3.36 23.08
N ALA A 77 25.34 -4.08 23.35
CA ALA A 77 26.33 -4.33 22.31
C ALA A 77 25.69 -5.05 21.12
N VAL A 78 25.87 -4.50 19.92
CA VAL A 78 25.34 -5.10 18.69
C VAL A 78 26.09 -6.41 18.42
N PRO A 79 25.39 -7.52 18.09
CA PRO A 79 26.06 -8.79 17.81
C PRO A 79 27.05 -8.66 16.65
N GLN A 80 28.32 -8.96 16.88
CA GLN A 80 29.36 -8.89 15.85
C GLN A 80 29.04 -9.71 14.58
N PRO A 81 28.46 -10.94 14.66
CA PRO A 81 28.09 -11.67 13.46
C PRO A 81 27.08 -10.95 12.57
N LEU A 82 26.17 -10.16 13.16
CA LEU A 82 25.21 -9.35 12.42
C LEU A 82 25.91 -8.22 11.67
N LEU A 83 26.85 -7.51 12.32
CA LEU A 83 27.60 -6.43 11.69
C LEU A 83 28.40 -6.93 10.47
N VAL A 84 29.04 -8.09 10.59
CA VAL A 84 29.76 -8.73 9.48
C VAL A 84 28.80 -9.10 8.35
N ASP A 85 27.66 -9.72 8.66
CA ASP A 85 26.64 -10.08 7.67
C ASP A 85 26.07 -8.86 6.92
N ILE A 86 25.88 -7.73 7.61
CA ILE A 86 25.45 -6.47 6.99
C ILE A 86 26.48 -5.99 5.97
N VAL A 87 27.75 -5.92 6.36
CA VAL A 87 28.85 -5.48 5.49
C VAL A 87 28.96 -6.40 4.27
N ASP A 88 28.98 -7.72 4.49
CA ASP A 88 29.09 -8.72 3.42
C ASP A 88 27.89 -8.66 2.46
N THR A 89 26.68 -8.43 2.99
CA THR A 89 25.47 -8.32 2.17
C THR A 89 25.49 -7.06 1.33
N MET A 90 25.78 -5.89 1.92
CA MET A 90 25.82 -4.62 1.20
C MET A 90 26.93 -4.59 0.14
N ALA A 91 28.07 -5.24 0.39
CA ALA A 91 29.19 -5.34 -0.54
C ALA A 91 28.87 -6.15 -1.82
N ARG A 92 27.71 -6.82 -1.90
CA ARG A 92 27.26 -7.49 -3.13
C ARG A 92 26.63 -6.55 -4.14
N TYR A 93 26.05 -5.43 -3.67
CA TYR A 93 25.42 -4.45 -4.55
C TYR A 93 26.48 -3.67 -5.32
N GLY A 94 26.24 -3.46 -6.62
CA GLY A 94 27.15 -2.70 -7.49
C GLY A 94 28.36 -3.48 -8.00
N ARG A 95 28.56 -4.75 -7.60
CA ARG A 95 29.55 -5.62 -8.27
C ARG A 95 29.22 -5.87 -9.73
N LEU A 96 27.93 -5.81 -10.06
CA LEU A 96 27.41 -5.82 -11.41
C LEU A 96 26.73 -4.48 -11.65
N GLN A 97 27.01 -3.86 -12.78
CA GLN A 97 26.49 -2.55 -13.16
C GLN A 97 25.86 -2.64 -14.55
N LEU A 98 24.61 -2.20 -14.67
CA LEU A 98 23.96 -2.01 -15.96
C LEU A 98 24.29 -0.61 -16.47
N VAL A 99 24.97 -0.53 -17.60
CA VAL A 99 25.44 0.73 -18.20
C VAL A 99 24.93 0.84 -19.62
N LYS A 100 24.65 2.06 -20.07
CA LYS A 100 24.31 2.35 -21.47
C LYS A 100 25.60 2.67 -22.23
N SER A 101 26.08 1.71 -23.01
CA SER A 101 27.18 1.90 -23.95
C SER A 101 26.70 2.63 -25.21
N PRO A 102 27.41 3.68 -25.68
CA PRO A 102 27.11 4.34 -26.95
C PRO A 102 27.22 3.41 -28.18
N VAL A 103 28.05 2.37 -28.09
CA VAL A 103 28.36 1.46 -29.20
C VAL A 103 27.57 0.15 -29.09
N HIS A 104 27.43 -0.39 -27.88
CA HIS A 104 26.88 -1.74 -27.65
C HIS A 104 25.46 -1.75 -27.08
N GLY A 105 24.85 -0.58 -26.83
CA GLY A 105 23.54 -0.49 -26.20
C GLY A 105 23.63 -0.79 -24.70
N LEU A 106 22.69 -1.55 -24.14
CA LEU A 106 22.74 -1.93 -22.74
C LEU A 106 23.80 -3.01 -22.49
N THR A 107 24.65 -2.81 -21.50
CA THR A 107 25.73 -3.73 -21.11
C THR A 107 25.70 -4.00 -19.62
N LEU A 108 26.06 -5.23 -19.23
CA LEU A 108 26.34 -5.59 -17.84
C LEU A 108 27.85 -5.61 -17.66
N VAL A 109 28.36 -4.66 -16.89
CA VAL A 109 29.76 -4.52 -16.52
C VAL A 109 29.95 -5.11 -15.13
N SER A 110 31.02 -5.88 -14.93
CA SER A 110 31.36 -6.45 -13.63
C SER A 110 32.61 -5.80 -13.05
N LEU A 111 32.57 -5.52 -11.75
CA LEU A 111 33.76 -5.20 -10.95
C LEU A 111 34.36 -6.46 -10.29
N ASP A 112 33.70 -7.61 -10.46
CA ASP A 112 34.11 -8.90 -9.95
C ASP A 112 33.92 -9.98 -11.03
N ARG A 113 35.02 -10.33 -11.70
CA ARG A 113 35.00 -11.28 -12.82
C ARG A 113 34.42 -12.64 -12.42
N ALA A 114 34.64 -13.10 -11.19
CA ALA A 114 34.13 -14.39 -10.74
C ALA A 114 32.59 -14.39 -10.68
N VAL A 115 32.00 -13.27 -10.21
CA VAL A 115 30.55 -13.08 -10.20
C VAL A 115 29.99 -13.05 -11.61
N LEU A 116 30.66 -12.38 -12.56
CA LEU A 116 30.23 -12.38 -13.96
C LEU A 116 30.20 -13.79 -14.55
N GLU A 117 31.23 -14.60 -14.31
CA GLU A 117 31.27 -15.98 -14.78
C GLU A 117 30.15 -16.85 -14.18
N GLU A 118 29.81 -16.62 -12.90
CA GLU A 118 28.66 -17.27 -12.26
C GLU A 118 27.35 -16.90 -12.98
N VAL A 119 27.16 -15.60 -13.26
CA VAL A 119 25.97 -15.06 -13.96
C VAL A 119 25.85 -15.61 -15.38
N LEU A 120 26.96 -15.64 -16.14
CA LEU A 120 27.00 -16.14 -17.52
C LEU A 120 26.63 -17.64 -17.61
N ARG A 121 26.98 -18.43 -16.59
CA ARG A 121 26.66 -19.87 -16.54
C ARG A 121 25.25 -20.14 -16.03
N ASN A 122 24.56 -19.14 -15.47
CA ASN A 122 23.22 -19.32 -14.98
C ASN A 122 22.23 -19.51 -16.13
N LYS A 123 21.66 -20.72 -16.25
CA LYS A 123 20.73 -21.12 -17.33
C LYS A 123 19.51 -20.21 -17.46
N LYS A 124 19.11 -19.49 -16.41
CA LYS A 124 17.98 -18.56 -16.45
C LYS A 124 18.38 -17.19 -16.97
N ILE A 125 19.63 -16.75 -16.73
CA ILE A 125 20.11 -15.41 -17.09
C ILE A 125 20.77 -15.39 -18.47
N ALA A 126 21.53 -16.44 -18.82
CA ALA A 126 22.23 -16.54 -20.10
C ALA A 126 21.37 -16.17 -21.34
N PRO A 127 20.07 -16.54 -21.43
CA PRO A 127 19.23 -16.15 -22.57
C PRO A 127 18.95 -14.64 -22.70
N MET A 128 19.19 -13.86 -21.63
CA MET A 128 18.99 -12.42 -21.58
C MET A 128 20.24 -11.63 -22.00
N LEU A 129 21.37 -12.32 -22.10
CA LEU A 129 22.69 -11.76 -22.39
C LEU A 129 23.05 -12.01 -23.85
N GLY A 130 23.74 -11.04 -24.45
CA GLY A 130 24.25 -11.10 -25.81
C GLY A 130 25.71 -11.55 -25.86
N ALA A 131 26.44 -11.03 -26.85
CA ALA A 131 27.85 -11.32 -27.01
C ALA A 131 28.66 -10.78 -25.82
N ARG A 132 29.69 -11.53 -25.42
CA ARG A 132 30.72 -11.04 -24.51
C ARG A 132 31.55 -9.99 -25.27
N ILE A 133 31.68 -8.81 -24.69
CA ILE A 133 32.40 -7.69 -25.28
C ILE A 133 33.87 -7.77 -24.89
N ASP A 134 34.15 -8.01 -23.60
CA ASP A 134 35.48 -8.18 -23.04
C ASP A 134 35.44 -9.09 -21.79
N ASP A 135 36.53 -9.12 -21.03
CA ASP A 135 36.67 -9.97 -19.84
C ASP A 135 35.66 -9.63 -18.73
N ASP A 136 35.20 -8.39 -18.65
CA ASP A 136 34.36 -7.88 -17.56
C ASP A 136 32.99 -7.37 -18.04
N THR A 137 32.74 -7.39 -19.36
CA THR A 137 31.54 -6.80 -19.96
C THR A 137 30.82 -7.79 -20.89
N VAL A 138 29.51 -7.91 -20.70
CA VAL A 138 28.62 -8.63 -21.60
C VAL A 138 27.46 -7.74 -22.06
N GLN A 139 27.06 -7.89 -23.31
CA GLN A 139 25.87 -7.20 -23.81
C GLN A 139 24.62 -7.73 -23.11
N VAL A 140 23.63 -6.86 -22.88
CA VAL A 140 22.31 -7.22 -22.38
C VAL A 140 21.28 -6.75 -23.40
N HIS A 141 20.29 -7.59 -23.67
CA HIS A 141 19.19 -7.15 -24.55
C HIS A 141 18.40 -6.04 -23.84
N ASN A 142 18.15 -4.91 -24.52
CA ASN A 142 17.47 -3.75 -23.93
C ASN A 142 16.13 -4.12 -23.27
N SER A 143 15.37 -5.02 -23.90
CA SER A 143 14.08 -5.54 -23.41
C SER A 143 14.19 -6.37 -22.12
N GLU A 144 15.36 -6.94 -21.85
CA GLU A 144 15.58 -7.83 -20.72
C GLU A 144 16.12 -7.11 -19.48
N ARG A 145 16.35 -5.77 -19.52
CA ARG A 145 16.90 -4.97 -18.40
C ARG A 145 16.25 -5.32 -17.06
N GLY A 146 14.92 -5.32 -17.01
CA GLY A 146 14.17 -5.61 -15.77
C GLY A 146 14.27 -7.07 -15.33
N ARG A 147 14.18 -8.00 -16.29
CA ARG A 147 14.22 -9.43 -16.01
C ARG A 147 15.61 -9.87 -15.53
N VAL A 148 16.66 -9.30 -16.11
CA VAL A 148 18.05 -9.49 -15.65
C VAL A 148 18.19 -9.01 -14.21
N LYS A 149 17.75 -7.78 -13.88
CA LYS A 149 17.77 -7.27 -12.50
C LYS A 149 17.05 -8.18 -11.51
N GLN A 150 15.85 -8.67 -11.89
CA GLN A 150 15.09 -9.58 -11.06
C GLN A 150 15.83 -10.91 -10.83
N MET A 151 16.46 -11.48 -11.86
CA MET A 151 17.22 -12.73 -11.71
C MET A 151 18.49 -12.54 -10.91
N LEU A 152 19.21 -11.45 -11.15
CA LEU A 152 20.39 -11.04 -10.40
C LEU A 152 20.07 -10.87 -8.90
N LEU A 153 18.96 -10.22 -8.56
CA LEU A 153 18.47 -10.14 -7.19
C LEU A 153 18.20 -11.53 -6.58
N LYS A 154 17.54 -12.43 -7.32
CA LYS A 154 17.18 -13.77 -6.83
C LYS A 154 18.39 -14.67 -6.56
N ILE A 155 19.50 -14.46 -7.26
CA ILE A 155 20.75 -15.18 -7.02
C ILE A 155 21.68 -14.45 -6.03
N GLY A 156 21.25 -13.30 -5.49
CA GLY A 156 21.97 -12.57 -4.46
C GLY A 156 23.05 -11.61 -4.97
N TRP A 157 23.00 -11.24 -6.25
CA TRP A 157 23.93 -10.32 -6.91
C TRP A 157 23.19 -9.13 -7.54
N PRO A 158 22.51 -8.28 -6.75
CA PRO A 158 21.74 -7.17 -7.31
C PRO A 158 22.63 -6.21 -8.09
N ALA A 159 22.22 -5.90 -9.33
CA ALA A 159 22.93 -4.94 -10.16
C ALA A 159 22.55 -3.50 -9.82
N GLU A 160 23.57 -2.63 -9.83
CA GLU A 160 23.38 -1.18 -9.86
C GLU A 160 23.01 -0.75 -11.27
N ASP A 161 22.04 0.16 -11.38
CA ASP A 161 21.45 0.51 -12.67
C ASP A 161 21.83 1.95 -13.09
N LEU A 162 22.93 2.06 -13.83
CA LEU A 162 23.54 3.31 -14.29
C LEU A 162 23.21 3.64 -15.75
N ALA A 163 22.35 2.85 -16.40
CA ALA A 163 21.99 3.02 -17.81
C ALA A 163 21.11 4.27 -18.08
N GLY A 164 20.79 5.04 -17.04
CA GLY A 164 20.01 6.27 -17.11
C GLY A 164 18.54 6.06 -17.45
N TYR A 165 17.83 7.19 -17.55
CA TYR A 165 16.42 7.26 -17.94
C TYR A 165 16.23 7.93 -19.29
N VAL A 166 15.15 7.58 -19.97
CA VAL A 166 14.63 8.30 -21.13
C VAL A 166 13.58 9.30 -20.61
N ASP A 167 13.74 10.57 -20.96
CA ASP A 167 12.87 11.66 -20.46
C ASP A 167 11.44 11.59 -21.01
N GLY A 168 11.22 10.87 -22.11
CA GLY A 168 9.94 10.73 -22.78
C GLY A 168 9.50 11.97 -23.56
N GLU A 169 8.28 11.92 -24.09
CA GLU A 169 7.61 13.04 -24.75
C GLU A 169 7.30 14.13 -23.72
N LYS A 170 7.78 15.35 -23.96
CA LYS A 170 7.51 16.51 -23.08
C LYS A 170 6.04 16.89 -23.10
N HIS A 171 5.50 17.16 -21.92
CA HIS A 171 4.14 17.62 -21.72
C HIS A 171 4.10 18.52 -20.48
N PRO A 172 4.05 19.86 -20.63
CA PRO A 172 4.09 20.78 -19.50
C PRO A 172 2.92 20.55 -18.54
N ILE A 173 3.24 20.29 -17.28
CA ILE A 173 2.28 20.14 -16.18
C ILE A 173 2.79 20.99 -15.03
N SER A 174 1.94 21.84 -14.47
CA SER A 174 2.24 22.56 -13.22
C SER A 174 1.19 22.26 -12.16
N LEU A 175 1.57 22.37 -10.88
CA LEU A 175 0.62 22.30 -9.77
C LEU A 175 -0.15 23.62 -9.68
N ALA A 176 -1.47 23.55 -9.54
CA ALA A 176 -2.34 24.68 -9.30
C ALA A 176 -2.49 24.88 -7.79
N GLN A 177 -1.54 25.59 -7.17
CA GLN A 177 -1.45 25.77 -5.71
C GLN A 177 -2.22 26.99 -5.17
N ASP A 178 -3.25 27.44 -5.88
CA ASP A 178 -4.07 28.56 -5.40
C ASP A 178 -4.90 28.12 -4.18
N GLY A 179 -4.54 28.66 -3.01
CA GLY A 179 -5.23 28.37 -1.74
C GLY A 179 -4.85 27.05 -1.06
N TRP A 180 -3.84 26.33 -1.55
CA TRP A 180 -3.29 25.15 -0.89
C TRP A 180 -1.82 24.91 -1.29
N HIS A 181 -1.04 24.24 -0.44
CA HIS A 181 0.34 23.84 -0.75
C HIS A 181 0.52 22.36 -0.42
N LEU A 182 1.57 21.75 -0.98
CA LEU A 182 1.99 20.41 -0.57
C LEU A 182 2.46 20.47 0.88
N ARG A 183 2.17 19.43 1.65
CA ARG A 183 2.68 19.31 3.02
C ARG A 183 4.17 18.96 2.97
N ASP A 184 4.93 19.32 3.99
CA ASP A 184 6.39 19.09 4.05
C ASP A 184 6.78 17.64 3.72
N TYR A 185 6.08 16.66 4.32
CA TYR A 185 6.36 15.24 4.04
C TYR A 185 6.02 14.82 2.60
N GLN A 186 5.06 15.50 1.94
CA GLN A 186 4.71 15.25 0.54
C GLN A 186 5.79 15.82 -0.38
N GLU A 187 6.30 17.02 -0.09
CA GLU A 187 7.43 17.60 -0.80
C GLU A 187 8.67 16.72 -0.67
N MET A 188 9.02 16.33 0.57
CA MET A 188 10.14 15.42 0.83
C MET A 188 9.99 14.09 0.07
N ALA A 189 8.79 13.51 0.04
CA ALA A 189 8.51 12.29 -0.69
C ALA A 189 8.72 12.46 -2.21
N THR A 190 8.24 13.57 -2.77
CA THR A 190 8.41 13.91 -4.19
C THR A 190 9.89 14.16 -4.53
N ASP A 191 10.62 14.86 -3.67
CA ASP A 191 12.04 15.17 -3.84
C ASP A 191 12.90 13.91 -3.81
N SER A 192 12.69 13.08 -2.79
CA SER A 192 13.40 11.80 -2.62
C SER A 192 13.15 10.85 -3.80
N PHE A 193 11.93 10.82 -4.34
CA PHE A 193 11.65 10.09 -5.57
C PHE A 193 12.38 10.68 -6.77
N TRP A 194 12.34 12.01 -6.94
CA TRP A 194 12.85 12.67 -8.14
C TRP A 194 14.37 12.53 -8.29
N GLU A 195 15.11 12.71 -7.19
CA GLU A 195 16.55 12.50 -7.12
C GLU A 195 16.91 11.04 -7.45
N GLY A 196 16.12 10.10 -6.96
CA GLY A 196 16.32 8.68 -7.20
C GLY A 196 15.90 8.16 -8.58
N GLY A 197 15.03 8.88 -9.28
CA GLY A 197 14.52 8.59 -10.62
C GLY A 197 13.59 7.38 -10.77
N SER A 198 13.70 6.37 -9.91
CA SER A 198 12.68 5.33 -9.75
C SER A 198 12.65 4.81 -8.32
N GLY A 199 11.47 4.43 -7.85
CA GLY A 199 11.30 3.80 -6.55
C GLY A 199 9.89 3.95 -5.97
N VAL A 200 9.73 3.46 -4.73
CA VAL A 200 8.44 3.40 -4.04
C VAL A 200 8.37 4.42 -2.93
N VAL A 201 7.27 5.16 -2.88
CA VAL A 201 6.87 6.04 -1.79
C VAL A 201 5.77 5.35 -0.99
N VAL A 202 6.04 5.13 0.29
CA VAL A 202 5.11 4.51 1.23
C VAL A 202 4.46 5.59 2.06
N LEU A 203 3.15 5.78 1.86
CA LEU A 203 2.35 6.77 2.57
C LEU A 203 1.00 6.16 2.95
N PRO A 204 0.53 6.38 4.19
CA PRO A 204 -0.74 5.85 4.64
C PRO A 204 -1.93 6.40 3.84
N CYS A 205 -3.07 5.73 3.95
CA CYS A 205 -4.31 6.23 3.36
C CYS A 205 -4.64 7.63 3.93
N GLY A 206 -5.20 8.51 3.09
CA GLY A 206 -5.50 9.88 3.48
C GLY A 206 -4.30 10.84 3.51
N ALA A 207 -3.05 10.36 3.46
CA ALA A 207 -1.85 11.21 3.46
C ALA A 207 -1.58 11.95 2.14
N GLY A 208 -2.43 11.77 1.12
CA GLY A 208 -2.30 12.46 -0.17
C GLY A 208 -1.33 11.81 -1.16
N LYS A 209 -1.32 10.47 -1.27
CA LYS A 209 -0.55 9.73 -2.29
C LYS A 209 -0.73 10.29 -3.71
N THR A 210 -1.97 10.63 -4.08
CA THR A 210 -2.31 11.23 -5.37
C THR A 210 -1.64 12.60 -5.57
N LEU A 211 -1.52 13.43 -4.51
CA LEU A 211 -0.84 14.72 -4.59
C LEU A 211 0.67 14.56 -4.82
N VAL A 212 1.30 13.58 -4.16
CA VAL A 212 2.71 13.23 -4.42
C VAL A 212 2.91 12.78 -5.87
N GLY A 213 1.97 12.00 -6.41
CA GLY A 213 1.95 11.61 -7.82
C GLY A 213 1.82 12.82 -8.76
N ALA A 214 0.88 13.73 -8.49
CA ALA A 214 0.69 14.95 -9.26
C ALA A 214 1.94 15.87 -9.20
N ALA A 215 2.57 15.97 -8.04
CA ALA A 215 3.81 16.72 -7.87
C ALA A 215 4.98 16.10 -8.65
N ALA A 216 5.09 14.76 -8.64
CA ALA A 216 6.05 14.04 -9.46
C ALA A 216 5.80 14.25 -10.97
N MET A 217 4.54 14.31 -11.41
CA MET A 217 4.17 14.64 -12.79
C MET A 217 4.58 16.07 -13.16
N ALA A 218 4.35 17.04 -12.28
CA ALA A 218 4.75 18.42 -12.49
C ALA A 218 6.27 18.57 -12.60
N LYS A 219 7.04 17.85 -11.77
CA LYS A 219 8.51 17.80 -11.90
C LYS A 219 8.97 17.12 -13.19
N ALA A 220 8.28 16.07 -13.62
CA ALA A 220 8.59 15.36 -14.85
C ALA A 220 8.35 16.23 -16.10
N GLY A 221 7.24 16.98 -16.13
CA GLY A 221 6.87 17.79 -17.29
C GLY A 221 6.80 16.97 -18.59
N ALA A 222 6.33 15.72 -18.48
CA ALA A 222 6.33 14.73 -19.54
C ALA A 222 5.02 13.91 -19.55
N THR A 223 4.76 13.23 -20.66
CA THR A 223 3.63 12.31 -20.78
C THR A 223 3.70 11.24 -19.69
N THR A 224 2.55 10.93 -19.08
CA THR A 224 2.48 10.08 -17.90
C THR A 224 1.45 8.97 -18.08
N LEU A 225 1.87 7.73 -17.78
CA LEU A 225 0.98 6.58 -17.68
C LEU A 225 0.73 6.26 -16.20
N ILE A 226 -0.53 6.29 -15.78
CA ILE A 226 -0.95 5.98 -14.41
C ILE A 226 -1.67 4.64 -14.41
N LEU A 227 -1.13 3.67 -13.69
CA LEU A 227 -1.71 2.34 -13.54
C LEU A 227 -2.42 2.22 -12.20
N VAL A 228 -3.72 1.95 -12.26
CA VAL A 228 -4.61 1.88 -11.10
C VAL A 228 -5.29 0.52 -10.99
N THR A 229 -5.84 0.22 -9.81
CA THR A 229 -6.50 -1.06 -9.52
C THR A 229 -7.81 -1.26 -10.28
N ASN A 230 -8.61 -0.19 -10.44
CA ASN A 230 -9.93 -0.23 -11.06
C ASN A 230 -10.33 1.13 -11.66
N THR A 231 -11.48 1.17 -12.34
CA THR A 231 -12.00 2.37 -13.02
C THR A 231 -12.32 3.52 -12.07
N VAL A 232 -12.75 3.24 -10.85
CA VAL A 232 -13.14 4.30 -9.90
C VAL A 232 -11.92 4.99 -9.32
N ALA A 233 -10.87 4.24 -8.96
CA ALA A 233 -9.58 4.82 -8.64
C ALA A 233 -9.07 5.70 -9.79
N GLY A 234 -9.25 5.25 -11.04
CA GLY A 234 -8.89 6.04 -12.21
C GLY A 234 -9.68 7.35 -12.35
N ARG A 235 -10.99 7.33 -12.09
CA ARG A 235 -11.83 8.55 -12.08
C ARG A 235 -11.44 9.49 -10.94
N GLN A 236 -11.10 8.97 -9.76
CA GLN A 236 -10.60 9.77 -8.64
C GLN A 236 -9.28 10.45 -8.99
N TRP A 237 -8.34 9.72 -9.59
CA TRP A 237 -7.10 10.30 -10.12
C TRP A 237 -7.40 11.41 -11.13
N LYS A 238 -8.29 11.18 -12.11
CA LYS A 238 -8.68 12.19 -13.09
C LYS A 238 -9.21 13.47 -12.41
N ARG A 239 -10.14 13.33 -11.46
CA ARG A 239 -10.72 14.45 -10.72
C ARG A 239 -9.65 15.24 -9.95
N GLU A 240 -8.76 14.55 -9.25
CA GLU A 240 -7.70 15.22 -8.47
C GLU A 240 -6.69 15.92 -9.38
N LEU A 241 -6.32 15.33 -10.52
CA LEU A 241 -5.40 15.95 -11.48
C LEU A 241 -5.99 17.24 -12.06
N ILE A 242 -7.28 17.24 -12.43
CA ILE A 242 -7.95 18.46 -12.93
C ILE A 242 -7.99 19.55 -11.85
N ASN A 243 -8.26 19.16 -10.59
CA ASN A 243 -8.39 20.11 -9.50
C ASN A 243 -7.06 20.67 -9.00
N ARG A 244 -5.95 19.94 -9.17
CA ARG A 244 -4.66 20.23 -8.52
C ARG A 244 -3.53 20.55 -9.49
N THR A 245 -3.78 20.46 -10.79
CA THR A 245 -2.76 20.72 -11.82
C THR A 245 -3.29 21.62 -12.92
N SER A 246 -2.43 22.03 -13.84
CA SER A 246 -2.78 22.77 -15.05
C SER A 246 -3.47 21.93 -16.14
N LEU A 247 -3.68 20.63 -15.92
CA LEU A 247 -4.23 19.72 -16.92
C LEU A 247 -5.73 19.97 -17.15
N THR A 248 -6.12 19.86 -18.42
CA THR A 248 -7.52 19.90 -18.85
C THR A 248 -8.10 18.49 -19.02
N GLU A 249 -9.43 18.37 -19.09
CA GLU A 249 -10.10 17.08 -19.30
C GLU A 249 -9.67 16.36 -20.59
N ASP A 250 -9.36 17.11 -21.63
CA ASP A 250 -8.96 16.60 -22.95
C ASP A 250 -7.53 16.03 -22.97
N GLU A 251 -6.71 16.39 -22.00
CA GLU A 251 -5.34 15.89 -21.86
C GLU A 251 -5.27 14.56 -21.10
N ILE A 252 -6.38 14.17 -20.44
CA ILE A 252 -6.47 12.97 -19.59
C ILE A 252 -7.38 11.89 -20.21
N GLY A 253 -6.75 10.83 -20.69
CA GLY A 253 -7.40 9.65 -21.28
C GLY A 253 -7.67 8.54 -20.26
N GLU A 254 -8.77 7.81 -20.46
CA GLU A 254 -9.11 6.61 -19.70
C GLU A 254 -8.92 5.35 -20.56
N TYR A 255 -8.08 4.43 -20.08
CA TYR A 255 -7.83 3.12 -20.70
C TYR A 255 -8.32 1.98 -19.81
N SER A 256 -9.64 1.76 -19.85
CA SER A 256 -10.36 0.78 -19.04
C SER A 256 -11.05 -0.29 -19.90
N GLY A 257 -11.89 -1.14 -19.30
CA GLY A 257 -12.72 -2.08 -20.07
C GLY A 257 -13.82 -1.36 -20.86
N GLU A 258 -14.21 -0.17 -20.42
CA GLU A 258 -15.31 0.65 -20.94
C GLU A 258 -14.82 1.66 -21.99
N LYS A 259 -13.67 2.29 -21.73
CA LYS A 259 -13.07 3.33 -22.60
C LYS A 259 -11.64 2.97 -22.98
N LYS A 260 -11.23 3.37 -24.19
CA LYS A 260 -9.91 3.08 -24.77
C LYS A 260 -9.29 4.36 -25.34
N GLU A 261 -9.13 5.35 -24.49
CA GLU A 261 -8.61 6.66 -24.87
C GLU A 261 -7.16 6.80 -24.41
N ILE A 262 -6.27 7.12 -25.34
CA ILE A 262 -4.85 7.37 -25.08
C ILE A 262 -4.60 8.86 -25.31
N ARG A 263 -4.13 9.56 -24.27
CA ARG A 263 -3.82 11.00 -24.24
C ARG A 263 -2.45 11.22 -23.57
N PRO A 264 -1.89 12.45 -23.58
CA PRO A 264 -0.61 12.75 -22.95
C PRO A 264 -0.52 12.29 -21.48
N VAL A 265 -1.62 12.38 -20.74
CA VAL A 265 -1.80 11.68 -19.46
C VAL A 265 -2.83 10.59 -19.67
N THR A 266 -2.47 9.34 -19.41
CA THR A 266 -3.39 8.20 -19.57
C THR A 266 -3.50 7.41 -18.28
N ILE A 267 -4.73 7.14 -17.84
CA ILE A 267 -5.03 6.36 -16.65
C ILE A 267 -5.57 5.00 -17.09
N ALA A 268 -4.89 3.92 -16.72
CA ALA A 268 -5.20 2.56 -17.15
C ALA A 268 -5.38 1.60 -15.97
N THR A 269 -6.30 0.65 -16.09
CA THR A 269 -6.49 -0.35 -15.03
C THR A 269 -5.58 -1.57 -15.22
N TYR A 270 -5.07 -2.14 -14.13
CA TYR A 270 -4.25 -3.35 -14.18
C TYR A 270 -4.97 -4.53 -14.87
N GLN A 271 -6.28 -4.65 -14.67
CA GLN A 271 -7.09 -5.72 -15.26
C GLN A 271 -7.08 -5.69 -16.78
N VAL A 272 -7.14 -4.49 -17.37
CA VAL A 272 -7.13 -4.34 -18.83
C VAL A 272 -5.82 -4.78 -19.43
N ILE A 273 -4.70 -4.42 -18.79
CA ILE A 273 -3.36 -4.77 -19.24
C ILE A 273 -3.12 -6.29 -19.15
N THR A 274 -3.67 -6.91 -18.11
CA THR A 274 -3.50 -8.35 -17.85
C THR A 274 -4.50 -9.25 -18.60
N ARG A 275 -5.50 -8.69 -19.28
CA ARG A 275 -6.52 -9.45 -20.00
C ARG A 275 -5.92 -10.17 -21.21
N ARG A 276 -5.97 -11.51 -21.17
CA ARG A 276 -5.59 -12.37 -22.31
C ARG A 276 -6.76 -12.52 -23.27
N THR A 277 -6.49 -12.41 -24.57
CA THR A 277 -7.43 -12.79 -25.64
C THR A 277 -6.71 -13.75 -26.56
N LYS A 278 -7.23 -14.98 -26.73
CA LYS A 278 -6.58 -16.04 -27.53
C LYS A 278 -5.13 -16.35 -27.10
N GLY A 279 -4.82 -16.24 -25.80
CA GLY A 279 -3.50 -16.55 -25.25
C GLY A 279 -2.50 -15.39 -25.25
N GLU A 280 -2.78 -14.30 -25.97
CA GLU A 280 -1.92 -13.11 -26.06
C GLU A 280 -2.48 -11.92 -25.26
N TYR A 281 -1.59 -11.07 -24.79
CA TYR A 281 -1.93 -9.84 -24.08
C TYR A 281 -2.09 -8.70 -25.09
N LYS A 282 -3.33 -8.43 -25.51
CA LYS A 282 -3.62 -7.43 -26.56
C LYS A 282 -3.28 -5.99 -26.19
N HIS A 283 -3.25 -5.66 -24.91
CA HIS A 283 -3.10 -4.27 -24.44
C HIS A 283 -1.67 -3.91 -24.05
N LEU A 284 -0.69 -4.75 -24.42
CA LEU A 284 0.73 -4.39 -24.30
C LEU A 284 1.08 -3.16 -25.12
N GLU A 285 0.40 -2.96 -26.25
CA GLU A 285 0.55 -1.78 -27.11
C GLU A 285 0.38 -0.46 -26.35
N LEU A 286 -0.35 -0.43 -25.22
CA LEU A 286 -0.46 0.79 -24.41
C LEU A 286 0.90 1.28 -23.92
N PHE A 287 1.79 0.36 -23.55
CA PHE A 287 3.11 0.69 -23.05
C PHE A 287 4.04 1.26 -24.13
N ASP A 288 3.77 0.91 -25.39
CA ASP A 288 4.50 1.40 -26.57
C ASP A 288 3.73 2.51 -27.32
N SER A 289 2.51 2.82 -26.90
CA SER A 289 1.61 3.73 -27.63
C SER A 289 2.08 5.19 -27.61
N ARG A 290 2.87 5.56 -26.60
CA ARG A 290 3.51 6.86 -26.44
C ARG A 290 4.86 6.69 -25.78
N ASP A 291 5.72 7.69 -25.97
CA ASP A 291 6.99 7.75 -25.26
C ASP A 291 6.79 8.31 -23.84
N TRP A 292 6.26 7.48 -22.95
CA TRP A 292 5.97 7.87 -21.57
C TRP A 292 7.25 8.33 -20.85
N GLY A 293 7.25 9.55 -20.28
CA GLY A 293 8.35 10.04 -19.46
C GLY A 293 8.28 9.56 -18.00
N LEU A 294 7.06 9.34 -17.51
CA LEU A 294 6.78 8.85 -16.17
C LEU A 294 5.72 7.74 -16.18
N ILE A 295 5.95 6.70 -15.37
CA ILE A 295 4.95 5.68 -15.08
C ILE A 295 4.67 5.68 -13.59
N ILE A 296 3.41 5.81 -13.22
CA ILE A 296 2.94 5.77 -11.83
C ILE A 296 2.18 4.47 -11.61
N TYR A 297 2.54 3.74 -10.56
CA TYR A 297 1.84 2.54 -10.12
C TYR A 297 1.15 2.85 -8.80
N ASP A 298 -0.19 2.82 -8.78
CA ASP A 298 -0.98 3.04 -7.57
C ASP A 298 -1.36 1.73 -6.90
N GLU A 299 -1.31 1.71 -5.56
CA GLU A 299 -1.44 0.51 -4.72
C GLU A 299 -0.56 -0.65 -5.20
N VAL A 300 0.75 -0.41 -5.26
CA VAL A 300 1.78 -1.35 -5.74
C VAL A 300 1.71 -2.73 -5.09
N HIS A 301 1.22 -2.82 -3.84
CA HIS A 301 1.04 -4.11 -3.16
C HIS A 301 0.02 -5.04 -3.85
N LEU A 302 -0.88 -4.49 -4.67
CA LEU A 302 -1.87 -5.23 -5.48
C LEU A 302 -1.38 -5.55 -6.89
N LEU A 303 -0.14 -5.19 -7.23
CA LEU A 303 0.37 -5.31 -8.59
C LEU A 303 0.41 -6.79 -9.03
N PRO A 304 -0.30 -7.18 -10.11
CA PRO A 304 -0.37 -8.57 -10.52
C PRO A 304 0.96 -9.11 -11.08
N ALA A 305 1.29 -10.36 -10.77
CA ALA A 305 2.49 -11.06 -11.27
C ALA A 305 2.76 -10.90 -12.80
N PRO A 306 1.75 -10.90 -13.68
CA PRO A 306 1.97 -10.67 -15.11
C PRO A 306 2.45 -9.27 -15.46
N VAL A 307 1.98 -8.22 -14.77
CA VAL A 307 2.36 -6.83 -15.06
C VAL A 307 3.87 -6.62 -14.88
N PHE A 308 4.49 -7.31 -13.91
CA PHE A 308 5.95 -7.30 -13.72
C PHE A 308 6.73 -7.74 -14.96
N ARG A 309 6.23 -8.75 -15.68
CA ARG A 309 6.90 -9.23 -16.89
C ARG A 309 6.71 -8.27 -18.06
N MET A 310 5.53 -7.67 -18.16
CA MET A 310 5.15 -6.81 -19.29
C MET A 310 5.81 -5.44 -19.25
N THR A 311 6.16 -4.96 -18.06
CA THR A 311 6.78 -3.64 -17.86
C THR A 311 8.31 -3.71 -17.78
N ALA A 312 8.89 -4.88 -18.07
CA ALA A 312 10.35 -5.06 -18.16
C ALA A 312 10.98 -4.22 -19.28
N ASP A 313 10.25 -3.99 -20.37
CA ASP A 313 10.70 -3.15 -21.50
C ASP A 313 10.67 -1.65 -21.17
N LEU A 314 9.95 -1.26 -20.13
CA LEU A 314 9.78 0.14 -19.69
C LEU A 314 10.80 0.55 -18.62
N GLN A 315 11.81 -0.28 -18.37
CA GLN A 315 12.78 -0.08 -17.30
C GLN A 315 13.68 1.16 -17.50
N SER A 316 13.73 1.68 -18.72
CA SER A 316 14.41 2.92 -19.06
C SER A 316 13.63 4.18 -18.71
N ARG A 317 12.36 4.09 -18.27
CA ARG A 317 11.54 5.27 -17.92
C ARG A 317 11.61 5.59 -16.43
N ARG A 318 11.18 6.77 -15.97
CA ARG A 318 11.02 7.02 -14.53
C ARG A 318 9.79 6.28 -14.02
N ARG A 319 9.87 5.67 -12.83
CA ARG A 319 8.80 4.84 -12.26
C ARG A 319 8.56 5.16 -10.79
N LEU A 320 7.37 5.67 -10.49
CA LEU A 320 6.92 5.95 -9.14
C LEU A 320 5.94 4.86 -8.70
N GLY A 321 6.24 4.20 -7.58
CA GLY A 321 5.29 3.35 -6.89
C GLY A 321 4.65 4.08 -5.72
N LEU A 322 3.33 4.09 -5.61
CA LEU A 322 2.59 4.63 -4.48
C LEU A 322 1.88 3.49 -3.75
N THR A 323 2.08 3.38 -2.44
CA THR A 323 1.43 2.33 -1.64
C THR A 323 1.30 2.74 -0.18
N ALA A 324 0.32 2.19 0.53
CA ALA A 324 0.26 2.33 1.99
C ALA A 324 1.11 1.28 2.74
N THR A 325 1.46 0.20 2.06
CA THR A 325 2.28 -0.89 2.63
C THR A 325 3.17 -1.49 1.54
N LEU A 326 4.41 -1.82 1.89
CA LEU A 326 5.29 -2.62 1.02
C LEU A 326 5.14 -4.11 1.26
N ILE A 327 4.54 -4.52 2.39
CA ILE A 327 4.39 -5.92 2.75
C ILE A 327 3.35 -6.58 1.85
N ARG A 328 3.70 -7.71 1.22
CA ARG A 328 2.77 -8.49 0.39
C ARG A 328 2.47 -9.84 1.02
N GLU A 329 1.20 -10.23 1.01
CA GLU A 329 0.76 -11.53 1.52
C GLU A 329 1.33 -12.73 0.73
N ASP A 330 1.73 -12.53 -0.52
CA ASP A 330 2.36 -13.54 -1.36
C ASP A 330 3.90 -13.58 -1.25
N GLY A 331 4.50 -12.73 -0.41
CA GLY A 331 5.95 -12.65 -0.17
C GLY A 331 6.77 -12.19 -1.38
N ARG A 332 6.15 -11.53 -2.38
CA ARG A 332 6.82 -11.11 -3.64
C ARG A 332 7.23 -9.64 -3.65
N GLU A 333 7.76 -9.16 -2.54
CA GLU A 333 8.17 -7.77 -2.34
C GLU A 333 9.42 -7.45 -3.18
N GLY A 334 10.34 -8.41 -3.31
CA GLY A 334 11.52 -8.26 -4.17
C GLY A 334 11.19 -8.04 -5.66
N ASP A 335 10.02 -8.49 -6.12
CA ASP A 335 9.57 -8.22 -7.50
C ASP A 335 9.25 -6.72 -7.69
N VAL A 336 8.74 -6.05 -6.65
CA VAL A 336 8.49 -4.60 -6.65
C VAL A 336 9.80 -3.83 -6.77
N PHE A 337 10.82 -4.20 -5.99
CA PHE A 337 12.14 -3.58 -6.09
C PHE A 337 12.74 -3.71 -7.50
N SER A 338 12.69 -4.92 -8.06
CA SER A 338 13.25 -5.17 -9.40
C SER A 338 12.56 -4.34 -10.48
N LEU A 339 11.26 -4.07 -10.32
CA LEU A 339 10.45 -3.39 -11.30
C LEU A 339 10.46 -1.88 -11.12
N ILE A 340 10.10 -1.39 -9.94
CA ILE A 340 9.88 0.03 -9.68
C ILE A 340 11.15 0.65 -9.11
N GLY A 341 11.86 -0.03 -8.21
CA GLY A 341 13.07 0.48 -7.58
C GLY A 341 13.00 0.45 -6.04
N PRO A 342 14.02 0.98 -5.36
CA PRO A 342 14.10 0.97 -3.90
C PRO A 342 12.99 1.80 -3.25
N LYS A 343 12.76 1.56 -1.96
CA LYS A 343 11.97 2.46 -1.12
C LYS A 343 12.68 3.81 -1.08
N ARG A 344 12.01 4.87 -1.54
CA ARG A 344 12.54 6.25 -1.57
C ARG A 344 12.07 7.08 -0.40
N TYR A 345 10.87 6.81 0.08
CA TYR A 345 10.29 7.53 1.20
C TYR A 345 9.31 6.63 1.95
N ASP A 346 9.25 6.81 3.26
CA ASP A 346 8.39 6.05 4.16
C ASP A 346 7.97 6.97 5.30
N ALA A 347 6.67 7.23 5.44
CA ALA A 347 6.13 7.94 6.60
C ALA A 347 5.17 7.02 7.36
N PRO A 348 5.52 6.62 8.59
CA PRO A 348 4.63 5.87 9.46
C PRO A 348 3.33 6.62 9.76
N TRP A 349 2.24 5.87 9.95
CA TRP A 349 0.92 6.43 10.29
C TRP A 349 0.97 7.37 11.50
N LYS A 350 1.55 6.90 12.62
CA LYS A 350 1.67 7.67 13.88
C LYS A 350 2.38 9.01 13.70
N ASP A 351 3.36 9.10 12.80
CA ASP A 351 4.11 10.34 12.59
C ASP A 351 3.25 11.38 11.86
N ILE A 352 2.41 10.93 10.92
CA ILE A 352 1.48 11.81 10.21
C ILE A 352 0.28 12.18 11.09
N GLU A 353 -0.18 11.26 11.93
CA GLU A 353 -1.21 11.50 12.96
C GLU A 353 -0.74 12.52 14.00
N ALA A 354 0.48 12.37 14.53
CA ALA A 354 1.08 13.30 15.50
C ALA A 354 1.23 14.73 14.94
N GLN A 355 1.39 14.86 13.62
CA GLN A 355 1.42 16.15 12.91
C GLN A 355 0.01 16.73 12.65
N GLY A 356 -1.07 16.04 13.06
CA GLY A 356 -2.46 16.48 12.90
C GLY A 356 -3.01 16.33 11.49
N TRP A 357 -2.30 15.61 10.60
CA TRP A 357 -2.70 15.46 9.20
C TRP A 357 -3.67 14.30 8.95
N ILE A 358 -3.71 13.35 9.88
CA ILE A 358 -4.64 12.22 9.92
C ILE A 358 -5.27 12.19 11.31
N ALA A 359 -6.57 11.89 11.39
CA ALA A 359 -7.26 11.77 12.67
C ALA A 359 -6.91 10.47 13.42
N PRO A 360 -6.85 10.50 14.76
CA PRO A 360 -6.93 9.29 15.56
C PRO A 360 -8.23 8.56 15.27
N ALA A 361 -8.13 7.26 15.00
CA ALA A 361 -9.27 6.37 14.87
C ALA A 361 -9.34 5.43 16.08
N GLU A 362 -10.45 5.46 16.82
CA GLU A 362 -10.70 4.54 17.93
C GLU A 362 -11.39 3.29 17.40
N CYS A 363 -10.78 2.11 17.60
CA CYS A 363 -11.39 0.84 17.21
C CYS A 363 -12.05 0.18 18.43
N ILE A 364 -13.35 -0.13 18.33
CA ILE A 364 -14.15 -0.71 19.40
C ILE A 364 -14.76 -2.04 18.92
N GLU A 365 -14.32 -3.15 19.49
CA GLU A 365 -14.97 -4.45 19.34
C GLU A 365 -16.13 -4.55 20.33
N VAL A 366 -17.36 -4.78 19.84
CA VAL A 366 -18.52 -5.02 20.69
C VAL A 366 -18.88 -6.49 20.61
N ARG A 367 -18.71 -7.22 21.72
CA ARG A 367 -18.99 -8.65 21.82
C ARG A 367 -20.44 -8.89 22.15
N VAL A 368 -21.14 -9.57 21.25
CA VAL A 368 -22.54 -9.94 21.36
C VAL A 368 -22.66 -11.37 21.83
N THR A 369 -23.40 -11.58 22.91
CA THR A 369 -23.78 -12.93 23.35
C THR A 369 -24.94 -13.41 22.48
N MET A 370 -24.76 -14.53 21.79
CA MET A 370 -25.84 -15.19 21.05
C MET A 370 -26.91 -15.70 22.02
N THR A 371 -28.17 -15.66 21.59
CA THR A 371 -29.26 -16.35 22.31
C THR A 371 -29.03 -17.86 22.31
N ASP A 372 -29.69 -18.58 23.23
CA ASP A 372 -29.58 -20.06 23.28
C ASP A 372 -30.00 -20.72 21.96
N ASN A 373 -31.01 -20.16 21.28
CA ASN A 373 -31.45 -20.64 19.97
C ASN A 373 -30.39 -20.42 18.89
N GLU A 374 -29.81 -19.22 18.79
CA GLU A 374 -28.73 -18.92 17.85
C GLU A 374 -27.50 -19.78 18.12
N ARG A 375 -27.16 -19.98 19.40
CA ARG A 375 -26.04 -20.82 19.82
C ARG A 375 -26.26 -22.29 19.46
N MET A 376 -27.48 -22.80 19.60
CA MET A 376 -27.82 -24.16 19.20
C MET A 376 -27.73 -24.33 17.68
N LEU A 377 -28.29 -23.39 16.90
CA LEU A 377 -28.20 -23.39 15.44
C LEU A 377 -26.74 -23.38 14.98
N TYR A 378 -25.88 -22.56 15.61
CA TYR A 378 -24.46 -22.53 15.32
C TYR A 378 -23.74 -23.85 15.69
N ALA A 379 -24.07 -24.45 16.82
CA ALA A 379 -23.42 -25.67 17.30
C ALA A 379 -23.66 -26.88 16.39
N VAL A 380 -24.86 -26.99 15.82
CA VAL A 380 -25.24 -28.08 14.91
C VAL A 380 -24.94 -27.81 13.44
N ALA A 381 -24.49 -26.60 13.11
CA ALA A 381 -24.19 -26.22 11.74
C ALA A 381 -22.95 -26.92 11.19
N GLU A 382 -22.98 -27.15 9.87
CA GLU A 382 -21.84 -27.65 9.12
C GLU A 382 -20.68 -26.63 9.12
N PRO A 383 -19.41 -27.09 9.07
CA PRO A 383 -18.24 -26.22 9.20
C PRO A 383 -18.19 -25.02 8.26
N ASP A 384 -18.69 -25.15 7.04
CA ASP A 384 -18.73 -24.12 6.01
C ASP A 384 -19.84 -23.09 6.21
N GLU A 385 -20.91 -23.43 6.93
CA GLU A 385 -22.02 -22.53 7.25
C GLU A 385 -21.84 -21.78 8.57
N ARG A 386 -21.06 -22.35 9.50
CA ARG A 386 -20.83 -21.79 10.85
C ARG A 386 -20.47 -20.32 10.83
N TYR A 387 -19.54 -19.92 9.96
CA TYR A 387 -19.10 -18.53 9.90
C TYR A 387 -20.22 -17.58 9.44
N LYS A 388 -21.02 -17.99 8.44
CA LYS A 388 -22.18 -17.21 8.00
C LYS A 388 -23.16 -17.04 9.16
N LEU A 389 -23.52 -18.14 9.82
CA LEU A 389 -24.50 -18.14 10.91
C LEU A 389 -24.08 -17.24 12.06
N CYS A 390 -22.85 -17.36 12.58
CA CYS A 390 -22.40 -16.51 13.68
C CYS A 390 -22.24 -15.03 13.26
N SER A 391 -21.90 -14.77 11.99
CA SER A 391 -21.75 -13.41 11.48
C SER A 391 -23.08 -12.68 11.31
N THR A 392 -24.17 -13.43 11.06
CA THR A 392 -25.50 -12.90 10.75
C THR A 392 -26.53 -13.10 11.87
N VAL A 393 -26.10 -13.32 13.12
CA VAL A 393 -27.05 -13.47 14.24
C VAL A 393 -27.88 -12.21 14.43
N HIS A 394 -29.16 -12.40 14.69
CA HIS A 394 -30.14 -11.33 14.82
C HIS A 394 -29.83 -10.44 16.04
N SER A 395 -29.25 -11.02 17.08
CA SER A 395 -28.79 -10.31 18.29
C SER A 395 -27.86 -9.11 18.00
N LYS A 396 -27.15 -9.08 16.86
CA LYS A 396 -26.31 -7.93 16.47
C LYS A 396 -27.12 -6.67 16.16
N ILE A 397 -28.37 -6.80 15.70
CA ILE A 397 -29.19 -5.66 15.25
C ILE A 397 -29.45 -4.69 16.40
N ALA A 398 -29.77 -5.20 17.59
CA ALA A 398 -29.99 -4.38 18.78
C ALA A 398 -28.74 -3.56 19.14
N VAL A 399 -27.56 -4.18 19.03
CA VAL A 399 -26.27 -3.52 19.28
C VAL A 399 -26.01 -2.42 18.26
N VAL A 400 -26.24 -2.68 16.97
CA VAL A 400 -26.09 -1.68 15.91
C VAL A 400 -27.02 -0.49 16.16
N LYS A 401 -28.29 -0.73 16.52
CA LYS A 401 -29.23 0.34 16.90
C LYS A 401 -28.73 1.18 18.07
N SER A 402 -28.20 0.56 19.12
CA SER A 402 -27.63 1.28 20.26
C SER A 402 -26.42 2.13 19.87
N ILE A 403 -25.54 1.61 19.01
CA ILE A 403 -24.41 2.37 18.46
C ILE A 403 -24.90 3.60 17.69
N LEU A 404 -25.92 3.45 16.83
CA LEU A 404 -26.49 4.57 16.06
C LEU A 404 -27.14 5.63 16.97
N GLU A 405 -27.86 5.23 18.02
CA GLU A 405 -28.46 6.19 18.95
C GLU A 405 -27.39 6.93 19.76
N LYS A 406 -26.28 6.27 20.11
CA LYS A 406 -25.14 6.91 20.77
C LYS A 406 -24.49 7.98 19.91
N HIS A 407 -24.46 7.77 18.59
CA HIS A 407 -23.85 8.67 17.60
C HIS A 407 -24.90 9.45 16.82
N LYS A 408 -26.00 9.81 17.49
CA LYS A 408 -27.09 10.57 16.88
C LYS A 408 -26.58 11.93 16.39
N GLY A 409 -26.72 12.17 15.08
CA GLY A 409 -26.23 13.37 14.41
C GLY A 409 -24.91 13.18 13.66
N ASP A 410 -24.23 12.05 13.86
CA ASP A 410 -23.05 11.68 13.07
C ASP A 410 -23.44 10.84 11.85
N GLN A 411 -22.75 11.07 10.73
CA GLN A 411 -22.87 10.23 9.54
C GLN A 411 -22.29 8.84 9.83
N THR A 412 -23.14 7.82 9.77
CA THR A 412 -22.83 6.45 10.16
C THR A 412 -22.92 5.48 8.98
N LEU A 413 -21.85 4.75 8.72
CA LEU A 413 -21.81 3.72 7.67
C LEU A 413 -21.88 2.32 8.28
N VAL A 414 -22.90 1.53 7.93
CA VAL A 414 -23.04 0.13 8.37
C VAL A 414 -22.58 -0.81 7.27
N ILE A 415 -21.66 -1.71 7.59
CA ILE A 415 -20.92 -2.52 6.61
C ILE A 415 -21.12 -4.00 6.89
N GLY A 416 -21.49 -4.77 5.86
CA GLY A 416 -21.65 -6.22 5.97
C GLY A 416 -21.27 -6.98 4.70
N ALA A 417 -21.08 -8.29 4.87
CA ALA A 417 -20.72 -9.21 3.81
C ALA A 417 -21.94 -9.91 3.17
N TYR A 418 -22.99 -10.15 3.96
CA TYR A 418 -24.13 -10.99 3.58
C TYR A 418 -25.34 -10.14 3.23
N LEU A 419 -25.87 -10.29 2.01
CA LEU A 419 -26.94 -9.43 1.49
C LEU A 419 -28.23 -9.53 2.33
N ASP A 420 -28.66 -10.74 2.68
CA ASP A 420 -29.87 -10.95 3.49
C ASP A 420 -29.80 -10.20 4.84
N GLN A 421 -28.62 -10.20 5.48
CA GLN A 421 -28.38 -9.46 6.73
C GLN A 421 -28.44 -7.94 6.51
N LEU A 422 -27.93 -7.46 5.38
CA LEU A 422 -27.93 -6.03 5.06
C LEU A 422 -29.32 -5.51 4.73
N ASP A 423 -30.14 -6.32 4.05
CA ASP A 423 -31.54 -5.99 3.78
C ASP A 423 -32.35 -5.91 5.08
N GLU A 424 -32.14 -6.86 6.00
CA GLU A 424 -32.74 -6.83 7.34
C GLU A 424 -32.30 -5.60 8.14
N LEU A 425 -31.00 -5.30 8.18
CA LEU A 425 -30.47 -4.09 8.80
C LEU A 425 -31.02 -2.81 8.15
N GLY A 426 -31.14 -2.75 6.83
CA GLY A 426 -31.72 -1.61 6.13
C GLY A 426 -33.16 -1.32 6.57
N GLN A 427 -33.98 -2.36 6.71
CA GLN A 427 -35.35 -2.24 7.23
C GLN A 427 -35.37 -1.80 8.69
N GLU A 428 -34.62 -2.48 9.55
CA GLU A 428 -34.60 -2.25 10.99
C GLU A 428 -34.01 -0.88 11.38
N LEU A 429 -33.08 -0.36 10.58
CA LEU A 429 -32.45 0.96 10.77
C LEU A 429 -33.13 2.06 9.96
N ASN A 430 -34.14 1.73 9.13
CA ASN A 430 -34.77 2.65 8.17
C ASN A 430 -33.73 3.40 7.31
N ALA A 431 -32.76 2.65 6.76
CA ALA A 431 -31.60 3.19 6.05
C ALA A 431 -31.48 2.58 4.64
N PRO A 432 -31.06 3.35 3.62
CA PRO A 432 -30.84 2.82 2.28
C PRO A 432 -29.73 1.75 2.26
N VAL A 433 -29.90 0.73 1.41
CA VAL A 433 -28.96 -0.38 1.25
C VAL A 433 -28.32 -0.33 -0.14
N ILE A 434 -26.99 -0.32 -0.18
CA ILE A 434 -26.21 -0.42 -1.42
C ILE A 434 -25.59 -1.80 -1.52
N GLN A 435 -25.93 -2.50 -2.60
CA GLN A 435 -25.45 -3.83 -2.92
C GLN A 435 -25.00 -3.95 -4.38
N GLY A 436 -24.58 -5.15 -4.79
CA GLY A 436 -23.98 -5.38 -6.11
C GLY A 436 -24.95 -5.16 -7.27
N SER A 437 -26.23 -5.39 -7.02
CA SER A 437 -27.33 -5.14 -7.96
C SER A 437 -27.74 -3.66 -8.03
N THR A 438 -27.34 -2.80 -7.08
CA THR A 438 -27.65 -1.37 -7.09
C THR A 438 -26.98 -0.71 -8.30
N LYS A 439 -27.79 -0.01 -9.11
CA LYS A 439 -27.31 0.64 -10.35
C LYS A 439 -26.32 1.76 -10.04
N THR A 440 -25.36 2.00 -10.93
CA THR A 440 -24.31 3.01 -10.73
C THR A 440 -24.87 4.40 -10.44
N ALA A 441 -25.88 4.86 -11.18
CA ALA A 441 -26.48 6.18 -10.99
C ALA A 441 -27.20 6.32 -9.64
N GLU A 442 -27.93 5.28 -9.21
CA GLU A 442 -28.59 5.24 -7.91
C GLU A 442 -27.58 5.23 -6.76
N ARG A 443 -26.51 4.45 -6.94
CA ARG A 443 -25.41 4.39 -5.98
C ARG A 443 -24.71 5.75 -5.82
N GLU A 444 -24.41 6.44 -6.92
CA GLU A 444 -23.81 7.78 -6.89
C GLU A 444 -24.71 8.78 -6.18
N ALA A 445 -26.02 8.76 -6.47
CA ALA A 445 -27.00 9.62 -5.80
C ALA A 445 -27.03 9.40 -4.28
N LEU A 446 -27.14 8.14 -3.82
CA LEU A 446 -27.15 7.81 -2.39
C LEU A 446 -25.86 8.23 -1.67
N PHE A 447 -24.70 8.09 -2.33
CA PHE A 447 -23.46 8.59 -1.74
C PHE A 447 -23.41 10.11 -1.65
N ASP A 448 -23.93 10.82 -2.63
CA ASP A 448 -23.98 12.28 -2.60
C ASP A 448 -24.97 12.79 -1.55
N GLU A 449 -26.13 12.17 -1.40
CA GLU A 449 -27.09 12.44 -0.32
C GLU A 449 -26.46 12.20 1.05
N PHE A 450 -25.73 11.09 1.20
CA PHE A 450 -25.00 10.80 2.44
C PHE A 450 -23.94 11.87 2.70
N ARG A 451 -23.10 12.24 1.72
CA ARG A 451 -22.07 13.30 1.88
C ARG A 451 -22.66 14.65 2.30
N ARG A 452 -23.84 15.02 1.78
CA ARG A 452 -24.55 16.24 2.15
C ARG A 452 -25.21 16.17 3.53
N GLY A 453 -25.26 14.98 4.15
CA GLY A 453 -25.91 14.76 5.44
C GLY A 453 -27.43 14.66 5.34
N GLU A 454 -27.99 14.48 4.14
CA GLU A 454 -29.44 14.30 3.93
C GLU A 454 -29.90 12.94 4.45
N ILE A 455 -29.06 11.92 4.29
CA ILE A 455 -29.21 10.62 4.93
C ILE A 455 -28.10 10.42 5.98
N PRO A 456 -28.45 10.19 7.26
CA PRO A 456 -27.45 10.05 8.33
C PRO A 456 -26.84 8.65 8.37
N THR A 457 -27.53 7.64 7.84
CA THR A 457 -27.13 6.24 7.89
C THR A 457 -27.19 5.62 6.51
N LEU A 458 -26.14 4.88 6.15
CA LEU A 458 -26.09 4.12 4.91
C LEU A 458 -25.60 2.70 5.17
N VAL A 459 -26.28 1.71 4.61
CA VAL A 459 -25.92 0.29 4.73
C VAL A 459 -25.24 -0.16 3.43
N VAL A 460 -24.05 -0.75 3.51
CA VAL A 460 -23.25 -1.10 2.32
C VAL A 460 -22.71 -2.52 2.37
N SER A 461 -22.76 -3.20 1.23
CA SER A 461 -22.20 -4.55 1.06
C SER A 461 -20.74 -4.54 0.63
N LYS A 462 -20.16 -5.75 0.52
CA LYS A 462 -18.82 -6.02 -0.03
C LYS A 462 -18.56 -5.41 -1.43
N VAL A 463 -19.56 -4.92 -2.15
CA VAL A 463 -19.35 -4.16 -3.40
C VAL A 463 -18.61 -2.84 -3.15
N ALA A 464 -18.61 -2.37 -1.91
CA ALA A 464 -17.74 -1.31 -1.41
C ALA A 464 -16.25 -1.70 -1.28
N ASN A 465 -15.89 -2.99 -1.37
CA ASN A 465 -14.56 -3.44 -0.95
C ASN A 465 -13.42 -3.07 -1.91
N PHE A 466 -13.65 -3.01 -3.22
CA PHE A 466 -12.51 -2.92 -4.14
C PHE A 466 -12.37 -1.61 -4.89
N SER A 467 -13.43 -0.80 -5.00
CA SER A 467 -13.49 0.15 -6.11
C SER A 467 -14.40 1.35 -5.89
N ILE A 468 -14.67 1.82 -4.67
CA ILE A 468 -15.67 2.89 -4.50
C ILE A 468 -15.19 3.93 -3.48
N ASP A 469 -15.32 5.19 -3.88
CA ASP A 469 -15.17 6.40 -3.05
C ASP A 469 -16.29 6.39 -2.01
N LEU A 470 -16.12 5.54 -0.98
CA LEU A 470 -17.05 5.48 0.14
C LEU A 470 -17.11 6.87 0.76
N PRO A 471 -18.33 7.39 1.01
CA PRO A 471 -18.45 8.73 1.52
C PRO A 471 -17.82 8.79 2.92
N GLU A 472 -17.24 9.94 3.21
CA GLU A 472 -16.59 10.21 4.48
C GLU A 472 -17.62 10.05 5.61
N ALA A 473 -17.30 9.24 6.62
CA ALA A 473 -18.16 8.99 7.77
C ALA A 473 -17.38 9.24 9.05
N ASN A 474 -18.09 9.72 10.08
CA ASN A 474 -17.51 9.87 11.41
C ASN A 474 -17.50 8.53 12.16
N VAL A 475 -18.49 7.67 11.85
CA VAL A 475 -18.68 6.37 12.49
C VAL A 475 -18.84 5.28 11.43
N ALA A 476 -18.10 4.19 11.58
CA ALA A 476 -18.28 3.00 10.75
C ALA A 476 -18.58 1.79 11.64
N VAL A 477 -19.60 1.00 11.28
CA VAL A 477 -20.04 -0.18 12.02
C VAL A 477 -19.94 -1.41 11.12
N GLN A 478 -18.98 -2.29 11.36
CA GLN A 478 -18.88 -3.57 10.67
C GLN A 478 -19.67 -4.64 11.43
N VAL A 479 -20.70 -5.18 10.79
CA VAL A 479 -21.56 -6.25 11.35
C VAL A 479 -21.14 -7.65 10.91
N SER A 480 -20.52 -7.75 9.74
CA SER A 480 -19.96 -9.00 9.21
C SER A 480 -18.82 -8.69 8.23
N GLY A 481 -17.75 -9.47 8.30
CA GLY A 481 -16.63 -9.42 7.37
C GLY A 481 -16.57 -10.68 6.51
N THR A 482 -15.93 -10.62 5.35
CA THR A 482 -15.47 -11.85 4.68
C THR A 482 -14.00 -12.06 5.01
N PHE A 483 -13.62 -13.29 5.33
CA PHE A 483 -12.22 -13.70 5.44
C PHE A 483 -11.45 -13.23 4.18
N GLY A 484 -10.46 -12.36 4.39
CA GLY A 484 -9.72 -11.63 3.36
C GLY A 484 -8.57 -10.80 3.96
N SER A 485 -7.82 -10.11 3.10
CA SER A 485 -6.56 -9.42 3.44
C SER A 485 -6.74 -8.41 4.59
N ARG A 486 -6.02 -8.64 5.70
CA ARG A 486 -6.08 -7.81 6.92
C ARG A 486 -5.63 -6.37 6.65
N GLN A 487 -4.68 -6.23 5.72
CA GLN A 487 -4.18 -4.94 5.25
C GLN A 487 -5.27 -4.14 4.53
N GLU A 488 -6.12 -4.81 3.75
CA GLU A 488 -7.22 -4.16 3.02
C GLU A 488 -8.26 -3.59 4.00
N GLU A 489 -8.58 -4.31 5.08
CA GLU A 489 -9.50 -3.82 6.12
C GLU A 489 -8.95 -2.58 6.85
N ALA A 490 -7.67 -2.54 7.27
CA ALA A 490 -7.13 -1.36 7.95
C ALA A 490 -6.96 -0.15 7.01
N GLN A 491 -6.55 -0.38 5.76
CA GLN A 491 -6.52 0.69 4.75
C GLN A 491 -7.91 1.24 4.48
N ARG A 492 -8.94 0.38 4.49
CA ARG A 492 -10.34 0.79 4.36
C ARG A 492 -10.78 1.67 5.53
N LEU A 493 -10.43 1.31 6.76
CA LEU A 493 -10.73 2.15 7.94
C LEU A 493 -10.15 3.56 7.78
N GLY A 494 -8.87 3.66 7.41
CA GLY A 494 -8.23 4.96 7.21
C GLY A 494 -8.77 5.80 6.03
N ARG A 495 -9.51 5.19 5.10
CA ARG A 495 -10.19 5.91 4.00
C ARG A 495 -11.62 6.34 4.37
N LEU A 496 -12.30 5.53 5.16
CA LEU A 496 -13.69 5.75 5.57
C LEU A 496 -13.83 6.85 6.61
N LEU A 497 -12.87 6.88 7.52
CA LEU A 497 -12.96 7.61 8.77
C LEU A 497 -12.29 8.97 8.64
N ARG A 498 -13.04 10.02 8.97
CA ARG A 498 -12.56 11.40 9.03
C ARG A 498 -12.83 12.00 10.41
N PRO A 499 -11.95 12.91 10.88
CA PRO A 499 -12.24 13.67 12.08
C PRO A 499 -13.55 14.43 11.88
N LYS A 500 -14.30 14.56 12.97
CA LYS A 500 -15.47 15.43 13.04
C LYS A 500 -15.05 16.90 12.86
N ALA A 501 -15.96 17.71 12.34
CA ALA A 501 -15.73 19.15 12.15
C ALA A 501 -15.48 19.92 13.47
N ASP A 502 -15.87 19.33 14.61
CA ASP A 502 -15.62 19.85 15.96
C ASP A 502 -14.26 19.40 16.56
N GLY A 503 -13.47 18.63 15.80
CA GLY A 503 -12.19 18.08 16.24
C GLY A 503 -12.28 16.70 16.92
N GLY A 504 -13.47 16.10 17.02
CA GLY A 504 -13.64 14.74 17.51
C GLY A 504 -13.00 13.68 16.57
N GLY A 505 -12.37 12.66 17.16
CA GLY A 505 -11.79 11.54 16.41
C GLY A 505 -12.85 10.69 15.69
N ALA A 506 -12.40 9.83 14.79
CA ALA A 506 -13.29 8.92 14.06
C ALA A 506 -13.40 7.58 14.80
N ILE A 507 -14.54 6.89 14.71
CA ILE A 507 -14.80 5.68 15.50
C ILE A 507 -15.19 4.51 14.62
N PHE A 508 -14.51 3.39 14.80
CA PHE A 508 -14.81 2.13 14.16
C PHE A 508 -15.38 1.12 15.15
N TYR A 509 -16.58 0.61 14.88
CA TYR A 509 -17.19 -0.49 15.61
C TYR A 509 -17.08 -1.80 14.82
N SER A 510 -16.68 -2.87 15.50
CA SER A 510 -16.78 -4.24 15.00
C SER A 510 -17.73 -5.01 15.91
N VAL A 511 -18.91 -5.39 15.41
CA VAL A 511 -19.91 -6.14 16.18
C VAL A 511 -19.69 -7.64 15.97
N VAL A 512 -19.28 -8.33 17.01
CA VAL A 512 -18.71 -9.68 16.93
C VAL A 512 -19.49 -10.64 17.82
N SER A 513 -19.85 -11.81 17.28
CA SER A 513 -20.53 -12.84 18.06
C SER A 513 -19.54 -13.60 18.95
N ARG A 514 -19.75 -13.57 20.26
CA ARG A 514 -18.92 -14.27 21.27
C ARG A 514 -18.99 -15.80 21.06
N ASP A 515 -17.95 -16.51 21.50
CA ASP A 515 -17.85 -17.98 21.46
C ASP A 515 -18.08 -18.58 20.05
N SER A 516 -17.61 -17.89 19.02
CA SER A 516 -17.81 -18.30 17.62
C SER A 516 -16.59 -18.03 16.74
N LEU A 517 -16.60 -18.57 15.52
CA LEU A 517 -15.57 -18.28 14.49
C LEU A 517 -15.42 -16.77 14.21
N ASP A 518 -16.48 -15.99 14.41
CA ASP A 518 -16.45 -14.53 14.27
C ASP A 518 -15.48 -13.90 15.28
N ALA A 519 -15.48 -14.39 16.53
CA ALA A 519 -14.55 -13.93 17.58
C ALA A 519 -13.09 -14.33 17.31
N GLU A 520 -12.87 -15.52 16.75
CA GLU A 520 -11.53 -15.94 16.34
C GLU A 520 -10.97 -15.03 15.25
N TYR A 521 -11.78 -14.68 14.26
CA TYR A 521 -11.37 -13.77 13.18
C TYR A 521 -11.19 -12.34 13.67
N ALA A 522 -12.06 -11.87 14.58
CA ALA A 522 -11.89 -10.59 15.24
C ALA A 522 -10.56 -10.52 16.01
N ALA A 523 -10.15 -11.58 16.70
CA ALA A 523 -8.85 -11.63 17.40
C ALA A 523 -7.64 -11.55 16.45
N HIS A 524 -7.77 -12.01 15.20
CA HIS A 524 -6.75 -11.79 14.17
C HIS A 524 -6.71 -10.34 13.68
N ARG A 525 -7.88 -9.72 13.49
CA ARG A 525 -8.01 -8.30 13.13
C ARG A 525 -7.46 -7.40 14.24
N GLN A 526 -7.82 -7.67 15.50
CA GLN A 526 -7.32 -6.97 16.67
C GLN A 526 -5.79 -6.95 16.68
N ARG A 527 -5.15 -8.12 16.53
CA ARG A 527 -3.69 -8.22 16.47
C ARG A 527 -3.11 -7.34 15.37
N PHE A 528 -3.68 -7.39 14.18
CA PHE A 528 -3.20 -6.59 13.06
C PHE A 528 -3.37 -5.08 13.30
N LEU A 529 -4.53 -4.62 13.79
CA LEU A 529 -4.77 -3.20 14.06
C LEU A 529 -3.87 -2.69 15.20
N ALA A 530 -3.68 -3.48 16.26
CA ALA A 530 -2.74 -3.17 17.33
C ALA A 530 -1.29 -3.12 16.82
N GLU A 531 -0.90 -4.03 15.93
CA GLU A 531 0.41 -4.01 15.26
C GLU A 531 0.62 -2.77 14.38
N GLN A 532 -0.44 -2.14 13.87
CA GLN A 532 -0.36 -0.87 13.16
C GLN A 532 -0.45 0.36 14.09
N GLY A 533 -0.69 0.14 15.39
CA GLY A 533 -0.75 1.20 16.41
C GLY A 533 -2.14 1.82 16.61
N TYR A 534 -3.23 1.20 16.13
CA TYR A 534 -4.58 1.67 16.42
C TYR A 534 -4.96 1.36 17.87
N GLY A 535 -5.57 2.34 18.56
CA GLY A 535 -6.20 2.11 19.86
C GLY A 535 -7.36 1.12 19.71
N TYR A 536 -7.32 0.01 20.45
CA TYR A 536 -8.30 -1.06 20.37
C TYR A 536 -8.96 -1.34 21.71
N ILE A 537 -10.28 -1.24 21.78
CA ILE A 537 -11.07 -1.45 23.00
C ILE A 537 -12.06 -2.57 22.75
N ILE A 538 -12.16 -3.51 23.69
CA ILE A 538 -13.21 -4.54 23.69
C ILE A 538 -14.26 -4.12 24.71
N LYS A 539 -15.53 -4.14 24.29
CA LYS A 539 -16.71 -3.87 25.12
C LYS A 539 -17.70 -5.00 24.99
N ASP A 540 -18.47 -5.21 26.04
CA ASP A 540 -19.60 -6.12 25.98
C ASP A 540 -20.85 -5.41 25.48
N ALA A 541 -21.68 -6.13 24.72
CA ALA A 541 -22.94 -5.59 24.21
C ALA A 541 -23.84 -5.09 25.35
N ASP A 542 -23.81 -5.76 26.50
CA ASP A 542 -24.58 -5.38 27.70
C ASP A 542 -24.20 -4.00 28.23
N ASP A 543 -22.94 -3.57 28.05
CA ASP A 543 -22.50 -2.21 28.44
C ASP A 543 -23.12 -1.12 27.55
N LEU A 544 -23.51 -1.47 26.32
CA LEU A 544 -24.16 -0.55 25.38
C LEU A 544 -25.69 -0.65 25.41
N LEU A 545 -26.24 -1.82 25.71
CA LEU A 545 -27.68 -2.07 25.74
C LEU A 545 -28.29 -1.77 27.11
N GLY A 546 -27.47 -1.64 28.16
CA GLY A 546 -27.92 -1.68 29.55
C GLY A 546 -28.05 -3.13 30.04
N PRO A 547 -28.20 -3.36 31.36
CA PRO A 547 -28.32 -4.70 31.90
C PRO A 547 -29.48 -5.44 31.23
N ALA A 548 -29.26 -6.71 30.86
CA ALA A 548 -30.35 -7.59 30.42
C ALA A 548 -31.44 -7.61 31.50
N ILE A 549 -32.65 -7.17 31.13
CA ILE A 549 -33.81 -7.16 32.04
C ILE A 549 -34.30 -8.58 32.29
#